data_AF-A0A643FEZ7-F1
#
_entry.id   AF-A0A643FEZ7-F1
#
_cell.length_a   1.000
_cell.length_b   1.000
_cell.length_c   1.000
_cell.angle_alpha   90.00
_cell.angle_beta   90.00
_cell.angle_gamma   90.00
#
_symmetry.space_group_name_H-M   'P 1'
#
loop_
_entity.id
_entity.type
_entity.pdbx_description
1 polymer ?
#
loop_
_entity_poly.entity_id
_entity_poly.type
_entity_poly.pdbx_seq_one_letter_code
_entity_poly.pdbx_strand_id
1 'polypeptide(L)'
;MEQLSRNGVDAALYDPADTTSPVEVLVLSKRYDAASLEHALQLRSRHGTRVVLDLCDNHFYAADPSPKWVERSDRLRAAARAANLVVASTEALAEVIRAEAGSAVRIAVIGDAAEPPLEGDSRSRWRHPLHEWHLHHTLRCLAR
;
A
#
# COMPACT_ATOMS: atom_id res chain seq x y z
N MET A 1 -3.44 8.39 -6.21
CA MET A 1 -3.33 8.86 -7.60
C MET A 1 -3.60 10.35 -7.72
N GLU A 2 -4.77 10.85 -7.31
CA GLU A 2 -5.12 12.28 -7.43
C GLU A 2 -4.08 13.24 -6.84
N GLN A 3 -3.59 12.95 -5.62
CA GLN A 3 -2.56 13.79 -4.99
C GLN A 3 -1.22 13.78 -5.74
N LEU A 4 -0.86 12.66 -6.38
CA LEU A 4 0.35 12.58 -7.21
C LEU A 4 0.20 13.47 -8.45
N SER A 5 -0.95 13.39 -9.13
CA SER A 5 -1.27 14.24 -10.28
C SER A 5 -1.30 15.72 -9.92
N ARG A 6 -1.87 16.09 -8.77
CA ARG A 6 -1.85 17.48 -8.26
C ARG A 6 -0.43 18.00 -8.00
N ASN A 7 0.47 17.11 -7.62
CA ASN A 7 1.89 17.41 -7.44
C ASN A 7 2.70 17.37 -8.76
N GLY A 8 2.04 17.24 -9.91
CA GLY A 8 2.69 17.22 -11.22
C GLY A 8 3.41 15.89 -11.55
N VAL A 9 3.13 14.82 -10.80
CA VAL A 9 3.67 13.49 -11.09
C VAL A 9 2.79 12.83 -12.16
N ASP A 10 3.41 12.42 -13.26
CA ASP A 10 2.77 11.57 -14.26
C ASP A 10 2.61 10.16 -13.69
N ALA A 11 1.43 9.90 -13.13
CA ALA A 11 1.11 8.66 -12.47
C ALA A 11 -0.23 8.15 -12.97
N ALA A 12 -0.27 6.89 -13.37
CA ALA A 12 -1.48 6.17 -13.74
C ALA A 12 -1.55 4.80 -13.03
N LEU A 13 -2.72 4.16 -13.09
CA LEU A 13 -2.79 2.73 -12.79
C LEU A 13 -2.02 1.98 -13.89
N TYR A 14 -1.18 1.05 -13.48
CA TYR A 14 -0.38 0.28 -14.42
C TYR A 14 -1.24 -0.74 -15.17
N ASP A 15 -1.19 -0.71 -16.49
CA ASP A 15 -1.76 -1.72 -17.39
C ASP A 15 -0.63 -2.44 -18.14
N PRO A 16 -0.44 -3.75 -17.93
CA PRO A 16 0.59 -4.51 -18.65
C PRO A 16 0.33 -4.63 -20.16
N ALA A 17 -0.89 -4.36 -20.64
CA ALA A 17 -1.21 -4.33 -22.06
C ALA A 17 -0.80 -3.01 -22.74
N ASP A 18 -0.58 -1.94 -21.98
CA ASP A 18 -0.10 -0.66 -22.49
C ASP A 18 1.42 -0.70 -22.66
N THR A 19 1.88 -0.72 -23.91
CA THR A 19 3.31 -0.72 -24.27
C THR A 19 3.78 0.59 -24.87
N THR A 20 2.99 1.67 -24.73
CA THR A 20 3.29 2.96 -25.40
C THR A 20 4.52 3.65 -24.85
N SER A 21 4.87 3.46 -23.58
CA SER A 21 6.07 4.04 -22.97
C SER A 21 6.60 3.17 -21.83
N PRO A 22 7.93 3.14 -21.61
CA PRO A 22 8.51 2.38 -20.50
C PRO A 22 8.17 3.02 -19.15
N VAL A 23 7.80 2.20 -18.18
CA VAL A 23 7.53 2.65 -16.81
C VAL A 23 8.84 2.93 -16.09
N GLU A 24 9.02 4.15 -15.59
CA GLU A 24 10.22 4.51 -14.82
C GLU A 24 10.18 3.96 -13.38
N VAL A 25 9.00 4.00 -12.75
CA VAL A 25 8.77 3.55 -11.38
C VAL A 25 7.47 2.75 -11.32
N LEU A 26 7.54 1.52 -10.83
CA LEU A 26 6.38 0.69 -10.55
C LEU A 26 6.18 0.55 -9.04
N VAL A 27 5.02 0.99 -8.55
CA VAL A 27 4.64 0.85 -7.14
C VAL A 27 3.72 -0.36 -6.97
N LEU A 28 4.18 -1.36 -6.22
CA LEU A 28 3.41 -2.51 -5.79
C LEU A 28 2.69 -2.18 -4.49
N SER A 29 1.48 -1.61 -4.56
CA SER A 29 0.68 -1.32 -3.35
C SER A 29 0.06 -2.59 -2.79
N LYS A 30 0.68 -3.15 -1.73
CA LYS A 30 0.28 -4.42 -1.09
C LYS A 30 0.20 -5.62 -2.05
N ARG A 31 0.87 -5.55 -3.20
CA ARG A 31 0.96 -6.63 -4.20
C ARG A 31 2.30 -7.34 -4.07
N TYR A 32 2.26 -8.59 -3.64
CA TYR A 32 3.45 -9.41 -3.43
C TYR A 32 3.18 -10.88 -3.79
N ASP A 33 2.19 -11.16 -4.63
CA ASP A 33 2.11 -12.46 -5.29
C ASP A 33 3.29 -12.66 -6.26
N ALA A 34 3.61 -13.93 -6.52
CA ALA A 34 4.79 -14.30 -7.30
C ALA A 34 4.76 -13.73 -8.72
N ALA A 35 3.58 -13.74 -9.37
CA ALA A 35 3.42 -13.25 -10.74
C ALA A 35 3.66 -11.74 -10.84
N SER A 36 3.09 -10.96 -9.91
CA SER A 36 3.30 -9.51 -9.86
C SER A 36 4.76 -9.15 -9.59
N LEU A 37 5.41 -9.86 -8.67
CA LEU A 37 6.83 -9.64 -8.37
C LEU A 37 7.72 -10.01 -9.57
N GLU A 38 7.49 -11.17 -10.19
CA GLU A 38 8.25 -11.60 -11.36
C GLU A 38 8.14 -10.57 -12.49
N HIS A 39 6.92 -10.11 -12.79
CA HIS A 39 6.68 -9.09 -13.80
C HIS A 39 7.43 -7.78 -13.49
N ALA A 40 7.36 -7.31 -12.25
CA ALA A 40 8.10 -6.11 -11.82
C ALA A 40 9.61 -6.25 -11.99
N LEU A 41 10.16 -7.44 -11.69
CA LEU A 41 11.58 -7.74 -11.87
C LEU A 41 11.97 -7.83 -13.35
N GLN A 42 11.10 -8.35 -14.21
CA GLN A 42 11.30 -8.34 -15.66
C GLN A 42 11.33 -6.91 -16.21
N LEU A 43 10.39 -6.05 -15.79
CA LEU A 43 10.38 -4.63 -16.16
C LEU A 43 11.65 -3.91 -15.70
N ARG A 44 12.13 -4.21 -14.49
CA ARG A 44 13.41 -3.69 -14.01
C ARG A 44 14.57 -4.15 -14.88
N SER A 45 14.63 -5.43 -15.20
CA SER A 45 15.72 -5.99 -16.01
C SER A 45 15.73 -5.45 -17.44
N ARG A 46 14.55 -5.19 -18.03
CA ARG A 46 14.43 -4.76 -19.43
C ARG A 46 14.54 -3.25 -19.61
N HIS A 47 13.98 -2.48 -18.68
CA HIS A 47 13.81 -1.03 -18.85
C HIS A 47 14.49 -0.21 -17.75
N GLY A 48 15.11 -0.85 -16.76
CA GLY A 48 15.67 -0.14 -15.60
C GLY A 48 14.60 0.37 -14.62
N THR A 49 13.35 -0.10 -14.76
CA THR A 49 12.22 0.25 -13.89
C THR A 49 12.58 0.12 -12.41
N ARG A 50 12.36 1.16 -11.62
CA ARG A 50 12.51 1.09 -10.15
C ARG A 50 11.24 0.48 -9.56
N VAL A 51 11.41 -0.57 -8.75
CA VAL A 51 10.31 -1.25 -8.07
C VAL A 51 10.21 -0.74 -6.64
N VAL A 52 9.05 -0.20 -6.29
CA VAL A 52 8.73 0.22 -4.92
C VAL A 52 7.66 -0.72 -4.37
N LEU A 53 7.85 -1.23 -3.16
CA LEU A 53 6.81 -1.97 -2.44
C LEU A 53 6.18 -1.04 -1.40
N ASP A 54 4.87 -0.85 -1.46
CA ASP A 54 4.14 0.02 -0.53
C ASP A 54 3.36 -0.82 0.50
N LEU A 55 3.68 -0.62 1.79
CA LEU A 55 3.12 -1.31 2.94
C LEU A 55 2.62 -0.30 3.98
N CYS A 56 1.30 -0.20 4.15
CA CYS A 56 0.71 0.68 5.17
C CYS A 56 0.28 -0.08 6.45
N ASP A 57 0.37 -1.41 6.47
CA ASP A 57 -0.04 -2.30 7.55
C ASP A 57 0.97 -3.44 7.78
N ASN A 58 0.91 -4.03 8.99
CA ASN A 58 1.74 -5.17 9.33
C ASN A 58 1.17 -6.48 8.76
N HIS A 59 1.50 -6.76 7.51
CA HIS A 59 1.15 -8.00 6.82
C HIS A 59 2.03 -9.22 7.19
N PHE A 60 2.99 -9.08 8.10
CA PHE A 60 3.79 -10.21 8.59
C PHE A 60 3.10 -10.96 9.74
N TYR A 61 2.28 -10.26 10.52
CA TYR A 61 1.66 -10.77 11.74
C TYR A 61 0.25 -11.35 11.51
N ALA A 62 0.02 -12.55 12.02
CA ALA A 62 -1.31 -13.10 12.28
C ALA A 62 -1.32 -13.79 13.65
N ALA A 63 -2.41 -13.64 14.41
CA ALA A 63 -2.55 -14.24 15.74
C ALA A 63 -2.55 -15.78 15.69
N ASP A 64 -3.14 -16.36 14.64
CA ASP A 64 -3.13 -17.79 14.35
C ASP A 64 -2.78 -18.02 12.86
N PRO A 65 -1.50 -18.23 12.53
CA PRO A 65 -1.05 -18.27 11.15
C PRO A 65 -1.39 -19.62 10.48
N SER A 66 -2.39 -19.61 9.60
CA SER A 66 -2.62 -20.72 8.68
C SER A 66 -1.42 -20.95 7.73
N PRO A 67 -1.25 -22.14 7.12
CA PRO A 67 -0.21 -22.36 6.11
C PRO A 67 -0.23 -21.36 4.95
N LYS A 68 -1.43 -20.91 4.54
CA LYS A 68 -1.59 -19.87 3.51
C LYS A 68 -1.04 -18.52 3.97
N TRP A 69 -1.13 -18.21 5.27
CA TRP A 69 -0.55 -17.00 5.84
C TRP A 69 0.98 -17.06 5.82
N VAL A 70 1.55 -18.19 6.20
CA VAL A 70 3.01 -18.39 6.17
C VAL A 70 3.54 -18.18 4.75
N GLU A 71 2.93 -18.82 3.75
CA GLU A 71 3.30 -18.65 2.34
C GLU A 71 3.13 -17.20 1.86
N ARG A 72 2.09 -16.50 2.34
CA ARG A 72 1.85 -15.09 2.04
C ARG A 72 2.95 -14.20 2.65
N SER A 73 3.35 -14.49 3.88
CA SER A 73 4.41 -13.78 4.60
C SER A 73 5.79 -14.02 3.95
N ASP A 74 6.08 -15.24 3.51
CA ASP A 74 7.31 -15.56 2.79
C ASP A 74 7.42 -14.81 1.46
N ARG A 75 6.30 -14.73 0.74
CA ARG A 75 6.19 -13.92 -0.48
C ARG A 75 6.40 -12.44 -0.21
N LEU A 76 5.83 -11.91 0.87
CA LEU A 76 6.07 -10.53 1.30
C LEU A 76 7.55 -10.28 1.64
N ARG A 77 8.19 -11.17 2.39
CA ARG A 77 9.64 -11.08 2.70
C ARG A 77 10.47 -11.08 1.42
N ALA A 78 10.14 -11.94 0.45
CA ALA A 78 10.83 -12.00 -0.84
C ALA A 78 10.64 -10.69 -1.64
N ALA A 79 9.41 -10.17 -1.72
CA ALA A 79 9.12 -8.91 -2.40
C ALA A 79 9.86 -7.73 -1.75
N ALA A 80 9.86 -7.65 -0.42
CA ALA A 80 10.54 -6.58 0.33
C ALA A 80 12.05 -6.57 0.08
N ARG A 81 12.69 -7.75 0.03
CA ARG A 81 14.12 -7.87 -0.32
C ARG A 81 14.41 -7.53 -1.77
N ALA A 82 13.48 -7.81 -2.67
CA ALA A 82 13.68 -7.64 -4.10
C ALA A 82 13.41 -6.20 -4.57
N ALA A 83 12.59 -5.43 -3.86
CA ALA A 83 12.27 -4.05 -4.18
C ALA A 83 13.49 -3.12 -4.05
N ASN A 84 13.49 -2.03 -4.82
CA ASN A 84 14.50 -0.96 -4.69
C ASN A 84 14.29 -0.12 -3.42
N LEU A 85 13.02 0.01 -3.01
CA LEU A 85 12.58 0.74 -1.83
C LEU A 85 11.30 0.07 -1.29
N VAL A 86 11.17 -0.01 0.03
CA VAL A 86 9.91 -0.30 0.70
C VAL A 86 9.41 0.97 1.37
N VAL A 87 8.13 1.28 1.20
CA VAL A 87 7.46 2.38 1.93
C VAL A 87 6.73 1.78 3.12
N ALA A 88 6.89 2.41 4.28
CA ALA A 88 6.19 2.07 5.52
C ALA A 88 5.42 3.29 6.03
N SER A 89 4.24 3.08 6.61
CA SER A 89 3.42 4.16 7.19
C SER A 89 3.98 4.71 8.52
N THR A 90 4.82 3.93 9.22
CA THR A 90 5.37 4.29 10.54
C THR A 90 6.78 3.72 10.73
N GLU A 91 7.54 4.32 11.66
CA GLU A 91 8.85 3.78 12.09
C GLU A 91 8.71 2.38 12.70
N ALA A 92 7.66 2.12 13.50
CA ALA A 92 7.40 0.81 14.07
C ALA A 92 7.21 -0.26 12.98
N LEU A 93 6.47 0.05 11.90
CA LEU A 93 6.33 -0.86 10.77
C LEU A 93 7.66 -1.05 10.02
N ALA A 94 8.46 0.02 9.87
CA ALA A 94 9.79 -0.08 9.27
C ALA A 94 10.72 -1.02 10.06
N GLU A 95 10.68 -0.97 11.39
CA GLU A 95 11.42 -1.91 12.26
C GLU A 95 10.99 -3.36 12.04
N VAL A 96 9.68 -3.62 11.97
CA VAL A 96 9.15 -4.96 11.64
C VAL A 96 9.64 -5.43 10.28
N ILE A 97 9.59 -4.58 9.25
CA ILE A 97 10.08 -4.93 7.91
C ILE A 97 11.58 -5.28 7.95
N ARG A 98 12.41 -4.53 8.68
CA ARG A 98 13.85 -4.85 8.82
C ARG A 98 14.08 -6.17 9.54
N ALA A 99 13.30 -6.46 10.59
CA ALA A 99 13.39 -7.72 11.31
C ALA A 99 13.00 -8.91 10.44
N GLU A 100 11.96 -8.77 9.62
CA GLU A 100 11.38 -9.86 8.81
C GLU A 100 12.09 -10.07 7.46
N ALA A 101 12.54 -8.99 6.82
CA ALA A 101 13.12 -9.02 5.47
C ALA A 101 14.64 -8.75 5.45
N GLY A 102 15.22 -8.29 6.56
CA GLY A 102 16.66 -8.04 6.72
C GLY A 102 17.00 -6.55 6.80
N SER A 103 18.09 -6.23 7.52
CA SER A 103 18.52 -4.84 7.78
C SER A 103 19.02 -4.09 6.54
N ALA A 104 19.37 -4.79 5.47
CA ALA A 104 19.80 -4.20 4.20
C ALA A 104 18.64 -3.64 3.35
N VAL A 105 17.38 -3.94 3.71
CA VAL A 105 16.21 -3.41 3.00
C VAL A 105 16.17 -1.89 3.14
N ARG A 106 16.11 -1.19 2.02
CA ARG A 106 15.95 0.27 1.99
C ARG A 106 14.49 0.60 2.26
N ILE A 107 14.25 1.38 3.31
CA ILE A 107 12.89 1.75 3.74
C ILE A 107 12.77 3.27 3.80
N ALA A 108 11.65 3.81 3.30
CA ALA A 108 11.23 5.18 3.55
C ALA A 108 9.96 5.15 4.40
N VAL A 109 9.94 5.93 5.48
CA VAL A 109 8.74 6.11 6.29
C VAL A 109 7.98 7.32 5.77
N ILE A 110 6.77 7.09 5.29
CA ILE A 110 5.87 8.12 4.78
C ILE A 110 4.59 7.99 5.60
N GLY A 111 4.35 8.92 6.51
CA GLY A 111 3.15 8.92 7.33
C GLY A 111 1.89 8.96 6.46
N ASP A 112 0.86 8.23 6.88
CA ASP A 112 -0.44 8.31 6.22
C ASP A 112 -0.96 9.74 6.33
N ALA A 113 -1.29 10.33 5.18
CA ALA A 113 -1.99 11.60 5.16
C ALA A 113 -3.39 11.37 5.74
N ALA A 114 -3.80 12.20 6.69
CA ALA A 114 -5.19 12.22 7.11
C ALA A 114 -6.04 12.61 5.90
N GLU A 115 -6.79 11.66 5.36
CA GLU A 115 -7.81 11.98 4.37
C GLU A 115 -8.81 12.94 5.04
N PRO A 116 -9.22 14.01 4.33
CA PRO A 116 -10.33 14.82 4.84
C PRO A 116 -11.54 13.89 5.06
N PRO A 117 -12.37 14.17 6.07
CA PRO A 117 -13.56 13.36 6.30
C PRO A 117 -14.33 13.24 4.99
N LEU A 118 -14.63 12.00 4.58
CA LEU A 118 -15.53 11.77 3.46
C LEU A 118 -16.87 12.40 3.82
N GLU A 119 -17.19 13.54 3.21
CA GLU A 119 -18.54 14.06 3.20
C GLU A 119 -19.38 13.07 2.41
N GLY A 120 -20.09 12.19 3.13
CA GLY A 120 -20.92 11.17 2.49
C GLY A 120 -21.88 11.83 1.50
N ASP A 121 -21.93 11.31 0.27
CA ASP A 121 -22.94 11.71 -0.71
C ASP A 121 -24.32 11.73 -0.03
N SER A 122 -25.09 12.78 -0.27
CA SER A 122 -26.50 12.87 0.07
C SER A 122 -27.24 11.54 -0.09
N ARG A 123 -27.00 10.80 -1.18
CA ARG A 123 -27.66 9.51 -1.45
C ARG A 123 -27.22 8.37 -0.52
N SER A 124 -25.95 8.33 -0.09
CA SER A 124 -25.48 7.31 0.84
C SER A 124 -26.00 7.55 2.25
N ARG A 125 -26.21 8.82 2.64
CA ARG A 125 -26.91 9.22 3.87
C ARG A 125 -28.34 8.67 3.94
N TRP A 126 -29.13 8.87 2.88
CA TRP A 126 -30.49 8.32 2.79
C TRP A 126 -30.55 6.79 2.85
N ARG A 127 -29.54 6.10 2.30
CA ARG A 127 -29.50 4.63 2.25
C ARG A 127 -29.11 3.99 3.58
N HIS A 128 -28.43 4.72 4.46
CA HIS A 128 -27.95 4.21 5.75
C HIS A 128 -28.27 5.17 6.91
N PRO A 129 -29.56 5.45 7.18
CA PRO A 129 -29.98 6.44 8.17
C PRO A 129 -29.52 6.09 9.60
N LEU A 130 -29.39 4.79 9.92
CA LEU A 130 -28.88 4.33 11.22
C LEU A 130 -27.36 4.59 11.39
N HIS A 131 -26.58 4.55 10.31
CA HIS A 131 -25.16 4.94 10.36
C HIS A 131 -25.01 6.43 10.62
N GLU A 132 -25.85 7.25 10.00
CA GLU A 132 -25.82 8.69 10.19
C GLU A 132 -26.21 9.08 11.63
N TRP A 133 -27.25 8.44 12.18
CA TRP A 133 -27.61 8.62 13.59
C TRP A 133 -26.48 8.21 14.55
N HIS A 134 -25.85 7.05 14.33
CA HIS A 134 -24.70 6.61 15.13
C HIS A 134 -23.51 7.56 15.02
N LEU A 135 -23.19 8.04 13.82
CA LEU A 135 -22.12 9.00 13.60
C LEU A 135 -22.38 10.29 14.39
N HIS A 136 -23.60 10.83 14.30
CA HIS A 136 -23.99 12.02 15.05
C HIS A 136 -23.96 11.82 16.57
N HIS A 137 -24.36 10.64 17.06
CA HIS A 137 -24.30 10.33 18.48
C HIS A 137 -22.85 10.25 18.97
N THR A 138 -21.99 9.53 18.26
CA THR A 138 -20.56 9.40 18.60
C THR A 138 -19.84 10.74 18.58
N LEU A 139 -20.08 11.58 17.56
CA LEU A 139 -19.49 12.92 17.49
C LEU A 139 -19.95 13.82 18.64
N ARG A 140 -21.21 13.71 19.07
CA ARG A 140 -21.72 14.45 20.25
C ARG A 140 -21.10 13.98 21.57
N CYS A 141 -20.79 12.70 21.69
CA CYS A 141 -20.10 12.16 22.87
C CYS A 141 -18.64 12.59 22.92
N LEU A 142 -17.97 12.65 21.77
CA LEU A 142 -16.55 13.06 21.67
C LEU A 142 -16.33 14.58 21.81
N ALA A 143 -17.39 15.38 21.65
CA ALA A 143 -17.34 16.84 21.81
C ALA A 143 -17.61 17.33 23.24
N ARG A 144 -17.63 16.43 24.24
CA ARG A 144 -17.75 16.72 25.67
C ARG A 144 -16.46 16.34 26.39
#